data_AF-A0A2K9NN77-F1
#
_entry.id   AF-A0A2K9NN77-F1
#
_cell.length_a   1.000
_cell.length_b   1.000
_cell.length_c   1.000
_cell.angle_alpha   90.00
_cell.angle_beta   90.00
_cell.angle_gamma   90.00
#
_symmetry.space_group_name_H-M   'P 1'
#
loop_
_entity.id
_entity.type
_entity.pdbx_description
1 polymer ?
#
loop_
_entity_poly.entity_id
_entity_poly.type
_entity_poly.pdbx_seq_one_letter_code
_entity_poly.pdbx_strand_id
1 'polypeptide(L)'
;MVKATGEVTEYKFQSFTEVEEGNESVKLFEFKPLLTAAQTIEKSEFQRVIKTEREFAKNSQFKVNPIVEQFRGLRDQEDREYEHRVEEEVKRRVAEIQDEAFKAGFDEGVNQGREEIFDQMRSAVDEKLEDFSQMVTAVLKTQEEILFNQKTEMYQLLRNLSKWIVLRELQDDGKYIERLLERLLLEMQARHNLLIQVNADDFASMPDVLNHVQGRLGEMKNVRVEIDSSVTTRGIVVESENGIINATMEEQFKSLDKLFEDVLAKV
;
A
#
# COMPACT_ATOMS: atom_id res chain seq x y z
N MET A 1 -84.18 75.20 -28.38
CA MET A 1 -84.90 74.23 -27.51
C MET A 1 -84.36 72.86 -27.90
N VAL A 2 -83.74 72.02 -27.08
CA VAL A 2 -83.84 71.77 -25.64
C VAL A 2 -82.51 71.17 -25.11
N LYS A 3 -82.17 71.64 -23.91
CA LYS A 3 -81.39 71.14 -22.76
C LYS A 3 -80.52 69.87 -22.81
N ALA A 4 -79.39 70.03 -22.12
CA ALA A 4 -78.42 69.06 -21.61
C ALA A 4 -78.95 68.11 -20.52
N THR A 5 -78.26 66.99 -20.34
CA THR A 5 -78.09 66.28 -19.05
C THR A 5 -76.65 65.74 -18.99
N GLY A 6 -75.83 66.31 -18.12
CA GLY A 6 -74.51 65.79 -17.78
C GLY A 6 -74.60 64.88 -16.55
N GLU A 7 -73.93 63.74 -16.59
CA GLU A 7 -73.69 62.89 -15.42
C GLU A 7 -72.40 63.35 -14.73
N VAL A 8 -72.49 63.63 -13.43
CA VAL A 8 -71.35 63.96 -12.56
C VAL A 8 -70.97 62.68 -11.83
N THR A 9 -69.76 62.18 -12.05
CA THR A 9 -69.16 61.09 -11.26
C THR A 9 -68.20 61.65 -10.22
N GLU A 10 -68.38 61.26 -8.96
CA GLU A 10 -67.59 61.67 -7.81
C GLU A 10 -66.19 61.04 -7.86
N TYR A 11 -65.15 61.88 -7.98
CA TYR A 11 -63.76 61.43 -8.03
C TYR A 11 -63.23 61.22 -6.61
N LYS A 12 -62.95 59.97 -6.21
CA LYS A 12 -62.26 59.66 -4.95
C LYS A 12 -60.75 59.64 -5.15
N PHE A 13 -60.03 60.44 -4.38
CA PHE A 13 -58.57 60.43 -4.32
C PHE A 13 -58.06 59.06 -3.87
N GLN A 14 -57.08 58.50 -4.58
CA GLN A 14 -56.34 57.32 -4.13
C GLN A 14 -55.48 57.68 -2.91
N SER A 15 -55.51 56.80 -1.91
CA SER A 15 -54.71 56.91 -0.69
C SER A 15 -53.22 56.77 -1.02
N PHE A 16 -52.39 57.73 -0.59
CA PHE A 16 -50.94 57.71 -0.75
C PHE A 16 -50.19 56.64 0.08
N THR A 17 -50.90 55.61 0.57
CA THR A 17 -50.31 54.60 1.48
C THR A 17 -50.21 53.21 0.85
N GLU A 18 -50.49 53.08 -0.45
CA GLU A 18 -50.16 51.86 -1.20
C GLU A 18 -48.86 52.09 -1.97
N VAL A 19 -47.81 51.42 -1.52
CA VAL A 19 -46.50 51.39 -2.15
C VAL A 19 -46.61 50.46 -3.37
N GLU A 20 -46.74 51.03 -4.56
CA GLU A 20 -46.54 50.28 -5.80
C GLU A 20 -45.03 50.00 -5.97
N GLU A 21 -44.69 48.71 -6.04
CA GLU A 21 -43.34 48.23 -6.35
C GLU A 21 -42.98 48.59 -7.80
N GLY A 22 -42.40 49.77 -7.99
CA GLY A 22 -41.93 50.21 -9.30
C GLY A 22 -41.31 51.60 -9.30
N ASN A 23 -39.98 51.62 -9.24
CA ASN A 23 -39.06 52.77 -9.40
C ASN A 23 -38.87 53.74 -8.22
N GLU A 24 -37.59 53.88 -7.87
CA GLU A 24 -36.95 54.84 -6.97
C GLU A 24 -37.42 54.80 -5.51
N SER A 25 -36.54 54.28 -4.64
CA SER A 25 -36.71 54.27 -3.20
C SER A 25 -37.05 55.67 -2.68
N VAL A 26 -38.32 55.92 -2.37
CA VAL A 26 -38.73 57.09 -1.59
C VAL A 26 -38.15 56.92 -0.19
N LYS A 27 -36.95 57.48 0.02
CA LYS A 27 -36.34 57.53 1.35
C LYS A 27 -37.10 58.55 2.17
N LEU A 28 -37.67 58.09 3.29
CA LEU A 28 -38.25 58.93 4.32
C LEU A 28 -37.20 59.96 4.77
N PHE A 29 -37.39 61.23 4.38
CA PHE A 29 -36.48 62.31 4.75
C PHE A 29 -36.82 62.78 6.17
N GLU A 30 -36.08 62.27 7.15
CA GLU A 30 -36.11 62.79 8.51
C GLU A 30 -35.38 64.13 8.58
N PHE A 31 -36.09 65.19 8.97
CA PHE A 31 -35.48 66.50 9.25
C PHE A 31 -34.54 66.38 10.45
N LYS A 32 -33.23 66.33 10.20
CA LYS A 32 -32.22 66.45 11.24
C LYS A 32 -32.17 67.90 11.75
N PRO A 33 -32.10 68.14 13.07
CA PRO A 33 -32.06 69.49 13.63
C PRO A 33 -30.85 70.28 13.12
N LEU A 34 -31.10 71.48 12.60
CA LEU A 34 -30.08 72.38 12.00
C LEU A 34 -28.95 72.78 12.97
N LEU A 35 -29.18 72.66 14.28
CA LEU A 35 -28.24 73.06 15.33
C LEU A 35 -26.91 72.27 15.27
N THR A 36 -26.95 70.98 14.94
CA THR A 36 -25.73 70.16 14.91
C THR A 36 -24.88 70.46 13.67
N ALA A 37 -25.51 70.66 12.52
CA ALA A 37 -24.81 70.95 11.27
C ALA A 37 -24.20 72.36 11.26
N ALA A 38 -24.92 73.38 11.77
CA ALA A 38 -24.41 74.75 11.88
C ALA A 38 -23.17 74.83 12.80
N GLN A 39 -23.20 74.14 13.94
CA GLN A 39 -22.05 74.11 14.87
C GLN A 39 -20.81 73.41 14.29
N THR A 40 -20.98 72.36 13.48
CA THR A 40 -19.85 71.68 12.82
C THR A 40 -19.22 72.55 11.73
N ILE A 41 -20.05 73.25 10.93
CA ILE A 41 -19.59 74.16 9.89
C ILE A 41 -18.85 75.35 10.49
N GLU A 42 -19.43 76.00 11.51
CA GLU A 42 -18.81 77.12 12.23
C GLU A 42 -17.47 76.73 12.88
N LYS A 43 -17.38 75.54 13.50
CA LYS A 43 -16.11 75.05 14.05
C LYS A 43 -15.04 74.84 12.97
N SER A 44 -15.41 74.36 11.79
CA SER A 44 -14.46 74.14 10.68
C SER A 44 -13.97 75.46 10.06
N GLU A 45 -14.86 76.44 9.89
CA GLU A 45 -14.53 77.78 9.41
C GLU A 45 -13.67 78.53 10.43
N PHE A 46 -13.99 78.42 11.72
CA PHE A 46 -13.19 78.98 12.81
C PHE A 46 -11.75 78.44 12.83
N GLN A 47 -11.57 77.12 12.68
CA GLN A 47 -10.24 76.50 12.58
C GLN A 47 -9.47 76.93 11.33
N ARG A 48 -10.16 77.12 10.19
CA ARG A 48 -9.54 77.65 8.96
C ARG A 48 -9.02 79.07 9.16
N VAL A 49 -9.82 79.94 9.80
CA VAL A 49 -9.44 81.32 10.10
C VAL A 49 -8.19 81.36 11.00
N ILE A 50 -8.17 80.57 12.07
CA ILE A 50 -7.01 80.48 12.99
C ILE A 50 -5.75 80.03 12.24
N LYS A 51 -5.87 79.10 11.29
CA LYS A 51 -4.75 78.64 10.47
C LYS A 51 -4.20 79.75 9.56
N THR A 52 -5.08 80.45 8.85
CA THR A 52 -4.66 81.59 8.00
C THR A 52 -4.00 82.72 8.79
N GLU A 53 -4.48 82.99 10.00
CA GLU A 53 -3.89 84.01 10.87
C GLU A 53 -2.53 83.61 11.42
N ARG A 54 -2.32 82.32 11.70
CA ARG A 54 -1.01 81.77 12.07
C ARG A 54 -0.02 81.87 10.92
N GLU A 55 -0.43 81.48 9.71
CA GLU A 55 0.42 81.57 8.51
C GLU A 55 0.79 83.02 8.20
N PHE A 56 -0.16 83.95 8.34
CA PHE A 56 0.08 85.38 8.19
C PHE A 56 1.05 85.93 9.26
N ALA A 57 0.91 85.52 10.53
CA ALA A 57 1.79 85.91 11.62
C ALA A 57 3.19 85.26 11.56
N LYS A 58 3.35 84.11 10.87
CA LYS A 58 4.68 83.53 10.57
C LYS A 58 5.35 84.27 9.39
N ASN A 59 4.58 84.69 8.40
CA ASN A 59 5.08 85.33 7.19
C ASN A 59 5.31 86.84 7.34
N SER A 60 4.56 87.51 8.20
CA SER A 60 4.83 88.88 8.64
C SER A 60 5.61 88.82 9.94
N GLN A 61 6.60 89.70 10.18
CA GLN A 61 7.39 89.74 11.44
C GLN A 61 6.56 90.08 12.71
N PHE A 62 5.25 89.88 12.69
CA PHE A 62 4.28 90.20 13.73
C PHE A 62 4.22 89.08 14.78
N LYS A 63 4.60 89.39 16.03
CA LYS A 63 4.51 88.46 17.16
C LYS A 63 3.17 88.64 17.87
N VAL A 64 2.31 87.64 17.81
CA VAL A 64 1.06 87.60 18.56
C VAL A 64 1.37 87.51 20.06
N ASN A 65 0.62 88.21 20.89
CA ASN A 65 0.80 88.15 22.34
C ASN A 65 0.46 86.73 22.86
N PRO A 66 1.27 86.12 23.74
CA PRO A 66 1.07 84.75 24.22
C PRO A 66 -0.29 84.50 24.91
N ILE A 67 -0.91 85.53 25.50
CA ILE A 67 -2.27 85.43 26.09
C ILE A 67 -3.32 85.26 24.99
N VAL A 68 -3.13 85.96 23.87
CA VAL A 68 -4.03 85.91 22.71
C VAL A 68 -3.85 84.60 21.95
N GLU A 69 -2.62 84.08 21.86
CA GLU A 69 -2.35 82.75 21.27
C GLU A 69 -3.10 81.64 22.01
N GLN A 70 -3.10 81.69 23.35
CA GLN A 70 -3.73 80.69 24.20
C GLN A 70 -5.25 80.79 24.17
N PHE A 71 -5.82 81.98 24.33
CA PHE A 71 -7.28 82.16 24.33
C PHE A 71 -7.92 81.89 22.95
N ARG A 72 -7.17 82.16 21.88
CA ARG A 72 -7.60 81.91 20.49
C ARG A 72 -7.36 80.47 20.02
N GLY A 73 -6.72 79.63 20.84
CA GLY A 73 -6.46 78.22 20.52
C GLY A 73 -5.41 78.00 19.43
N LEU A 74 -4.54 78.99 19.17
CA LEU A 74 -3.51 78.91 18.13
C LEU A 74 -2.50 77.79 18.41
N ARG A 75 -2.12 77.59 19.68
CA ARG A 75 -1.20 76.50 20.12
C ARG A 75 -1.88 75.13 20.08
N ASP A 76 -3.06 75.02 20.68
CA ASP A 76 -3.82 73.76 20.70
C ASP A 76 -4.16 73.22 19.30
N GLN A 77 -4.28 74.09 18.29
CA GLN A 77 -4.44 73.66 16.91
C GLN A 77 -3.12 73.25 16.25
N GLU A 78 -1.98 73.85 16.61
CA GLU A 78 -0.66 73.47 16.08
C GLU A 78 -0.22 72.12 16.63
N ASP A 79 -0.43 71.91 17.94
CA ASP A 79 -0.17 70.63 18.60
C ASP A 79 -1.05 69.52 17.99
N ARG A 80 -2.35 69.79 17.77
CA ARG A 80 -3.25 68.84 17.09
C ARG A 80 -2.83 68.53 15.65
N GLU A 81 -2.39 69.53 14.87
CA GLU A 81 -1.89 69.31 13.51
C GLU A 81 -0.55 68.56 13.49
N TYR A 82 0.30 68.75 14.50
CA TYR A 82 1.53 67.99 14.67
C TYR A 82 1.25 66.54 15.06
N GLU A 83 0.41 66.32 16.08
CA GLU A 83 -0.03 64.99 16.50
C GLU A 83 -0.69 64.23 15.34
N HIS A 84 -1.56 64.88 14.57
CA HIS A 84 -2.20 64.25 13.41
C HIS A 84 -1.19 63.83 12.33
N ARG A 85 -0.18 64.67 12.04
CA ARG A 85 0.89 64.30 11.08
C ARG A 85 1.75 63.16 11.60
N VAL A 86 2.08 63.15 12.89
CA VAL A 86 2.84 62.06 13.51
C VAL A 86 2.01 60.77 13.48
N GLU A 87 0.72 60.82 13.79
CA GLU A 87 -0.18 59.68 13.67
C GLU A 87 -0.27 59.14 12.25
N GLU A 88 -0.40 60.00 11.25
CA GLU A 88 -0.44 59.58 9.84
C GLU A 88 0.87 58.93 9.41
N GLU A 89 2.02 59.48 9.80
CA GLU A 89 3.32 58.91 9.47
C GLU A 89 3.54 57.57 10.18
N VAL A 90 3.16 57.46 11.45
CA VAL A 90 3.20 56.20 12.21
C VAL A 90 2.28 55.16 11.58
N LYS A 91 1.03 55.52 11.25
CA LYS A 91 0.07 54.61 10.57
C LYS A 91 0.65 54.10 9.25
N ARG A 92 1.27 54.98 8.46
CA ARG A 92 1.91 54.59 7.20
C ARG A 92 3.07 53.61 7.43
N ARG A 93 3.99 53.92 8.35
CA ARG A 93 5.13 53.02 8.64
C ARG A 93 4.69 51.68 9.21
N VAL A 94 3.68 51.68 10.08
CA VAL A 94 3.10 50.43 10.62
C VAL A 94 2.49 49.60 9.50
N ALA A 95 1.76 50.22 8.56
CA ALA A 95 1.20 49.51 7.41
C ALA A 95 2.30 48.93 6.49
N GLU A 96 3.37 49.68 6.23
CA GLU A 96 4.52 49.20 5.44
C GLU A 96 5.20 47.99 6.13
N ILE A 97 5.49 48.09 7.45
CA ILE A 97 6.08 46.98 8.22
C ILE A 97 5.16 45.76 8.24
N GLN A 98 3.86 45.97 8.36
CA GLN A 98 2.89 44.87 8.43
C GLN A 98 2.77 44.15 7.09
N ASP A 99 2.83 44.86 5.96
CA ASP A 99 2.85 44.26 4.63
C ASP A 99 4.16 43.52 4.35
N GLU A 100 5.31 44.09 4.74
CA GLU A 100 6.61 43.41 4.63
C GLU A 100 6.69 42.15 5.50
N ALA A 101 6.26 42.22 6.76
CA ALA A 101 6.24 41.08 7.66
C ALA A 101 5.26 39.99 7.19
N PHE A 102 4.12 40.38 6.62
CA PHE A 102 3.17 39.44 6.03
C PHE A 102 3.76 38.72 4.82
N LYS A 103 4.40 39.45 3.89
CA LYS A 103 5.06 38.86 2.73
C LYS A 103 6.20 37.94 3.14
N ALA A 104 7.08 38.39 4.03
CA ALA A 104 8.19 37.59 4.53
C ALA A 104 7.71 36.32 5.23
N GLY A 105 6.73 36.41 6.13
CA GLY A 105 6.17 35.27 6.83
C GLY A 105 5.40 34.31 5.92
N PHE A 106 4.72 34.83 4.90
CA PHE A 106 4.06 34.00 3.89
C PHE A 106 5.07 33.24 3.03
N ASP A 107 6.10 33.92 2.51
CA ASP A 107 7.13 33.29 1.68
C ASP A 107 7.95 32.27 2.49
N GLU A 108 8.31 32.60 3.73
CA GLU A 108 8.99 31.68 4.64
C GLU A 108 8.12 30.45 4.97
N GLY A 109 6.85 30.66 5.31
CA GLY A 109 5.92 29.56 5.61
C GLY A 109 5.65 28.66 4.40
N VAL A 110 5.55 29.23 3.20
CA VAL A 110 5.40 28.45 1.95
C VAL A 110 6.67 27.64 1.66
N ASN A 111 7.85 28.21 1.86
CA ASN A 111 9.12 27.53 1.63
C ASN A 111 9.35 26.40 2.65
N GLN A 112 9.16 26.68 3.95
CA GLN A 112 9.26 25.67 5.01
C GLN A 112 8.25 24.54 4.81
N GLY A 113 6.99 24.88 4.52
CA GLY A 113 5.96 23.88 4.25
C GLY A 113 6.28 23.03 3.01
N ARG A 114 6.90 23.61 1.97
CA ARG A 114 7.38 22.85 0.81
C ARG A 114 8.49 21.88 1.17
N GLU A 115 9.48 22.32 1.95
CA GLU A 115 10.63 21.51 2.34
C GLU A 115 10.20 20.36 3.24
N GLU A 116 9.37 20.62 4.25
CA GLU A 116 8.82 19.59 5.15
C GLU A 116 8.00 18.54 4.39
N ILE A 117 7.11 18.98 3.47
CA ILE A 117 6.32 18.05 2.66
C ILE A 117 7.23 17.24 1.74
N PHE A 118 8.26 17.85 1.17
CA PHE A 118 9.19 17.15 0.29
C PHE A 118 9.95 16.05 1.04
N ASP A 119 10.45 16.34 2.24
CA ASP A 119 11.18 15.36 3.06
C ASP A 119 10.28 14.25 3.58
N GLN A 120 9.06 14.59 4.02
CA GLN A 120 8.07 13.60 4.44
C GLN A 120 7.65 12.69 3.28
N MET A 121 7.38 13.27 2.11
CA MET A 121 6.95 12.51 0.94
C MET A 121 8.09 11.63 0.40
N ARG A 122 9.33 12.13 0.43
CA ARG A 122 10.52 11.34 0.09
C ARG A 122 10.67 10.14 1.01
N SER A 123 10.58 10.35 2.33
CA SER A 123 10.67 9.27 3.32
C SER A 123 9.57 8.23 3.13
N ALA A 124 8.33 8.66 2.88
CA ALA A 124 7.21 7.77 2.63
C ALA A 124 7.35 6.98 1.32
N VAL A 125 7.92 7.59 0.28
CA VAL A 125 8.22 6.90 -0.99
C VAL A 125 9.34 5.89 -0.80
N ASP A 126 10.41 6.23 -0.08
CA ASP A 126 11.52 5.34 0.20
C ASP A 126 11.04 4.11 1.01
N GLU A 127 10.20 4.31 2.03
CA GLU A 127 9.57 3.21 2.79
C GLU A 127 8.70 2.32 1.87
N LYS A 128 7.89 2.92 1.00
CA LYS A 128 7.05 2.17 0.05
C LYS A 128 7.86 1.40 -0.99
N LEU A 129 9.00 1.95 -1.43
CA LEU A 129 9.92 1.28 -2.33
C LEU A 129 10.62 0.10 -1.65
N GLU A 130 10.98 0.26 -0.37
CA GLU A 130 11.53 -0.83 0.42
C GLU A 130 10.51 -1.95 0.63
N ASP A 131 9.28 -1.62 1.04
CA ASP A 131 8.14 -2.55 1.14
C ASP A 131 7.95 -3.33 -0.17
N PHE A 132 7.96 -2.62 -1.30
CA PHE A 132 7.79 -3.22 -2.62
C PHE A 132 8.96 -4.14 -2.98
N SER A 133 10.20 -3.72 -2.71
CA SER A 133 11.40 -4.55 -2.93
C SER A 133 11.36 -5.84 -2.10
N GLN A 134 10.96 -5.74 -0.83
CA GLN A 134 10.76 -6.90 0.03
C GLN A 134 9.66 -7.82 -0.49
N MET A 135 8.55 -7.27 -0.95
CA MET A 135 7.46 -8.03 -1.56
C MET A 135 7.91 -8.78 -2.82
N VAL A 136 8.65 -8.12 -3.72
CA VAL A 136 9.20 -8.75 -4.93
C VAL A 136 10.13 -9.90 -4.56
N THR A 137 11.02 -9.67 -3.59
CA THR A 137 11.96 -10.71 -3.11
C THR A 137 11.21 -11.90 -2.48
N ALA A 138 10.17 -11.63 -1.70
CA ALA A 138 9.33 -12.67 -1.11
C ALA A 138 8.62 -13.50 -2.20
N VAL A 139 8.06 -12.85 -3.22
CA VAL A 139 7.39 -13.53 -4.34
C VAL A 139 8.36 -14.42 -5.11
N LEU A 140 9.57 -13.93 -5.41
CA LEU A 140 10.60 -14.72 -6.10
C LEU A 140 10.99 -15.96 -5.28
N LYS A 141 11.18 -15.79 -3.97
CA LYS A 141 11.48 -16.91 -3.07
C LYS A 141 10.33 -17.93 -3.03
N THR A 142 9.10 -17.46 -2.91
CA THR A 142 7.92 -18.34 -2.93
C THR A 142 7.81 -19.10 -4.25
N GLN A 143 8.15 -18.47 -5.38
CA GLN A 143 8.18 -19.15 -6.68
C GLN A 143 9.19 -20.31 -6.70
N GLU A 144 10.40 -20.10 -6.18
CA GLU A 144 11.41 -21.15 -6.07
C GLU A 144 10.96 -22.29 -5.15
N GLU A 145 10.40 -21.97 -3.98
CA GLU A 145 9.87 -22.95 -3.03
C GLU A 145 8.73 -23.79 -3.65
N ILE A 146 7.80 -23.14 -4.37
CA ILE A 146 6.70 -23.84 -5.06
C ILE A 146 7.26 -24.79 -6.11
N LEU A 147 8.21 -24.34 -6.94
CA LEU A 147 8.80 -25.19 -7.98
C LEU A 147 9.54 -26.39 -7.38
N PHE A 148 10.27 -26.18 -6.29
CA PHE A 148 10.97 -27.25 -5.58
C PHE A 148 9.99 -28.28 -4.98
N ASN A 149 8.93 -27.81 -4.33
CA ASN A 149 7.90 -28.68 -3.76
C ASN A 149 7.16 -29.46 -4.85
N GLN A 150 6.77 -28.81 -5.95
CA GLN A 150 6.11 -29.47 -7.08
C GLN A 150 6.98 -30.55 -7.71
N LYS A 151 8.28 -30.28 -7.90
CA LYS A 151 9.23 -31.30 -8.37
C LYS A 151 9.27 -32.48 -7.41
N THR A 152 9.41 -32.22 -6.12
CA THR A 152 9.48 -33.25 -5.08
C THR A 152 8.22 -34.13 -5.06
N GLU A 153 7.04 -33.51 -5.09
CA GLU A 153 5.76 -34.21 -5.18
C GLU A 153 5.65 -35.05 -6.46
N MET A 154 6.08 -34.51 -7.60
CA MET A 154 6.05 -35.24 -8.87
C MET A 154 6.95 -36.48 -8.83
N TYR A 155 8.16 -36.36 -8.25
CA TYR A 155 9.05 -37.52 -8.07
C TYR A 155 8.47 -38.55 -7.11
N GLN A 156 7.85 -38.13 -6.00
CA GLN A 156 7.17 -39.04 -5.08
C GLN A 156 6.00 -39.78 -5.77
N LEU A 157 5.23 -39.08 -6.60
CA LEU A 157 4.16 -39.68 -7.39
C LEU A 157 4.71 -40.70 -8.38
N LEU A 158 5.75 -40.34 -9.14
CA LEU A 158 6.39 -41.25 -10.09
C LEU A 158 6.97 -42.49 -9.41
N ARG A 159 7.61 -42.32 -8.25
CA ARG A 159 8.12 -43.42 -7.42
C ARG A 159 6.99 -44.36 -7.01
N ASN A 160 5.91 -43.83 -6.47
CA ASN A 160 4.76 -44.62 -6.02
C ASN A 160 4.06 -45.33 -7.19
N LEU A 161 3.88 -44.63 -8.32
CA LEU A 161 3.30 -45.18 -9.54
C LEU A 161 4.17 -46.33 -10.08
N SER A 162 5.49 -46.15 -10.10
CA SER A 162 6.44 -47.18 -10.55
C SER A 162 6.34 -48.44 -9.68
N LYS A 163 6.33 -48.29 -8.35
CA LYS A 163 6.13 -49.42 -7.43
C LYS A 163 4.79 -50.12 -7.68
N TRP A 164 3.72 -49.35 -7.89
CA TRP A 164 2.40 -49.91 -8.15
C TRP A 164 2.32 -50.68 -9.47
N ILE A 165 2.88 -50.13 -10.55
CA ILE A 165 2.97 -50.80 -11.86
C ILE A 165 3.78 -52.09 -11.73
N VAL A 166 4.94 -52.06 -11.07
CA VAL A 166 5.78 -53.24 -10.85
C VAL A 166 5.02 -54.31 -10.05
N LEU A 167 4.37 -53.95 -8.93
CA LEU A 167 3.58 -54.92 -8.16
C LEU A 167 2.46 -55.54 -8.97
N ARG A 168 1.78 -54.75 -9.81
CA ARG A 168 0.70 -55.25 -10.67
C ARG A 168 1.20 -56.19 -11.75
N GLU A 169 2.24 -55.80 -12.48
CA GLU A 169 2.85 -56.67 -13.52
C GLU A 169 3.38 -57.96 -12.90
N LEU A 170 4.01 -57.85 -11.73
CA LEU A 170 4.52 -59.00 -11.00
C LEU A 170 3.42 -59.91 -10.47
N GLN A 171 2.18 -59.46 -10.27
CA GLN A 171 1.06 -60.34 -9.89
C GLN A 171 0.66 -61.25 -11.06
N ASP A 172 0.64 -60.70 -12.27
CA ASP A 172 0.21 -61.38 -13.49
C ASP A 172 1.32 -62.27 -14.09
N ASP A 173 2.59 -62.06 -13.71
CA ASP A 173 3.72 -62.84 -14.20
C ASP A 173 3.97 -64.11 -13.37
N GLY A 174 3.55 -65.26 -13.90
CA GLY A 174 3.78 -66.58 -13.30
C GLY A 174 5.21 -67.13 -13.41
N LYS A 175 6.14 -66.45 -14.09
CA LYS A 175 7.53 -66.91 -14.29
C LYS A 175 8.57 -65.99 -13.66
N TYR A 176 8.15 -65.00 -12.87
CA TYR A 176 9.07 -64.03 -12.28
C TYR A 176 10.13 -64.69 -11.38
N ILE A 177 9.73 -65.61 -10.50
CA ILE A 177 10.61 -66.32 -9.56
C ILE A 177 11.70 -67.12 -10.27
N GLU A 178 11.38 -67.76 -11.41
CA GLU A 178 12.35 -68.48 -12.24
C GLU A 178 13.44 -67.55 -12.78
N ARG A 179 13.03 -66.42 -13.37
CA ARG A 179 13.96 -65.43 -13.93
C ARG A 179 14.77 -64.73 -12.85
N LEU A 180 14.16 -64.49 -11.69
CA LEU A 180 14.84 -63.89 -10.54
C LEU A 180 15.93 -64.82 -10.03
N LEU A 181 15.61 -66.11 -9.80
CA LEU A 181 16.60 -67.07 -9.33
C LEU A 181 17.76 -67.23 -10.32
N GLU A 182 17.47 -67.37 -11.61
CA GLU A 182 18.50 -67.44 -12.65
C GLU A 182 19.45 -66.23 -12.58
N ARG A 183 18.91 -65.01 -12.46
CA ARG A 183 19.71 -63.80 -12.36
C ARG A 183 20.58 -63.79 -11.11
N LEU A 184 20.04 -64.17 -9.95
CA LEU A 184 20.79 -64.18 -8.68
C LEU A 184 21.94 -65.18 -8.72
N LEU A 185 21.72 -66.37 -9.29
CA LEU A 185 22.77 -67.38 -9.42
C LEU A 185 23.88 -66.95 -10.38
N LEU A 186 23.54 -66.24 -11.46
CA LEU A 186 24.54 -65.64 -12.35
C LEU A 186 25.36 -64.56 -11.64
N GLU A 187 24.70 -63.72 -10.84
CA GLU A 187 25.34 -62.62 -10.10
C GLU A 187 26.27 -63.14 -9.00
N MET A 188 25.87 -64.19 -8.27
CA MET A 188 26.69 -64.83 -7.23
C MET A 188 27.80 -65.72 -7.78
N GLN A 189 27.74 -66.09 -9.06
CA GLN A 189 28.59 -67.11 -9.69
C GLN A 189 28.67 -68.42 -8.87
N ALA A 190 27.61 -68.73 -8.12
CA ALA A 190 27.56 -69.84 -7.18
C ALA A 190 26.71 -70.98 -7.73
N ARG A 191 27.23 -72.21 -7.67
CA ARG A 191 26.56 -73.42 -8.20
C ARG A 191 26.52 -74.59 -7.20
N HIS A 192 27.10 -74.38 -6.02
CA HIS A 192 27.27 -75.40 -4.99
C HIS A 192 26.83 -74.81 -3.65
N ASN A 193 26.28 -75.64 -2.77
CA ASN A 193 25.91 -75.29 -1.39
C ASN A 193 25.02 -74.04 -1.36
N LEU A 194 23.83 -74.16 -1.95
CA LEU A 194 22.86 -73.08 -2.07
C LEU A 194 21.74 -73.27 -1.05
N LEU A 195 21.49 -72.25 -0.24
CA LEU A 195 20.32 -72.14 0.60
C LEU A 195 19.39 -71.07 0.01
N ILE A 196 18.18 -71.47 -0.38
CA ILE A 196 17.19 -70.61 -1.00
C ILE A 196 16.03 -70.45 -0.03
N GLN A 197 15.76 -69.23 0.41
CA GLN A 197 14.64 -68.91 1.29
C GLN A 197 13.56 -68.20 0.48
N VAL A 198 12.33 -68.70 0.58
CA VAL A 198 11.16 -68.20 -0.16
C VAL A 198 9.93 -68.11 0.74
N ASN A 199 8.92 -67.38 0.27
CA ASN A 199 7.61 -67.36 0.91
C ASN A 199 6.91 -68.74 0.79
N ALA A 200 5.97 -69.01 1.69
CA ALA A 200 5.16 -70.23 1.69
C ALA A 200 4.40 -70.47 0.37
N ASP A 201 3.90 -69.43 -0.28
CA ASP A 201 3.14 -69.53 -1.54
C ASP A 201 4.03 -69.97 -2.70
N ASP A 202 5.26 -69.45 -2.77
CA ASP A 202 6.22 -69.74 -3.84
C ASP A 202 6.95 -71.07 -3.61
N PHE A 203 7.07 -71.53 -2.36
CA PHE A 203 7.73 -72.79 -1.99
C PHE A 203 7.17 -74.00 -2.75
N ALA A 204 5.85 -74.04 -2.96
CA ALA A 204 5.19 -75.14 -3.68
C ALA A 204 5.63 -75.23 -5.15
N SER A 205 5.96 -74.10 -5.78
CA SER A 205 6.40 -74.01 -7.18
C SER A 205 7.91 -74.19 -7.36
N MET A 206 8.67 -74.19 -6.26
CA MET A 206 10.13 -74.18 -6.29
C MET A 206 10.77 -75.42 -6.93
N PRO A 207 10.25 -76.66 -6.77
CA PRO A 207 10.82 -77.83 -7.44
C PRO A 207 10.83 -77.70 -8.98
N ASP A 208 9.75 -77.18 -9.55
CA ASP A 208 9.63 -76.96 -10.99
C ASP A 208 10.57 -75.84 -11.44
N VAL A 209 10.61 -74.72 -10.70
CA VAL A 209 11.53 -73.61 -10.95
C VAL A 209 12.99 -74.07 -10.94
N LEU A 210 13.38 -74.90 -9.97
CA LEU A 210 14.75 -75.42 -9.89
C LEU A 210 15.09 -76.30 -11.10
N ASN A 211 14.18 -77.16 -11.54
CA ASN A 211 14.40 -77.98 -12.73
C ASN A 211 14.61 -77.12 -13.99
N HIS A 212 13.81 -76.07 -14.16
CA HIS A 212 13.95 -75.13 -15.27
C HIS A 212 15.29 -74.37 -15.23
N VAL A 213 15.68 -73.87 -14.06
CA VAL A 213 16.93 -73.14 -13.87
C VAL A 213 18.15 -74.05 -14.05
N GLN A 214 18.13 -75.29 -13.55
CA GLN A 214 19.19 -76.29 -13.79
C GLN A 214 19.36 -76.62 -15.27
N GLY A 215 18.24 -76.70 -16.01
CA GLY A 215 18.26 -76.93 -17.46
C GLY A 215 18.96 -75.82 -18.25
N ARG A 216 19.02 -74.59 -17.71
CA ARG A 216 19.60 -73.42 -18.39
C ARG A 216 21.01 -73.07 -17.92
N LEU A 217 21.27 -73.14 -16.61
CA LEU A 217 22.56 -72.74 -16.01
C LEU A 217 23.51 -73.92 -15.75
N GLY A 218 23.01 -75.16 -15.83
CA GLY A 218 23.74 -76.38 -15.52
C GLY A 218 23.42 -76.95 -14.14
N GLU A 219 23.93 -78.15 -13.85
CA GLU A 219 23.64 -78.87 -12.60
C GLU A 219 24.08 -78.07 -11.36
N MET A 220 23.15 -77.91 -10.41
CA MET A 220 23.42 -77.33 -9.10
C MET A 220 23.60 -78.45 -8.08
N LYS A 221 24.64 -78.36 -7.24
CA LYS A 221 24.93 -79.37 -6.22
C LYS A 221 24.59 -78.85 -4.83
N ASN A 222 23.91 -79.68 -4.04
CA ASN A 222 23.53 -79.39 -2.65
C ASN A 222 22.69 -78.10 -2.53
N VAL A 223 21.48 -78.14 -3.07
CA VAL A 223 20.50 -77.05 -2.95
C VAL A 223 19.49 -77.39 -1.86
N ARG A 224 19.29 -76.48 -0.92
CA ARG A 224 18.23 -76.56 0.10
C ARG A 224 17.27 -75.39 -0.08
N VAL A 225 15.97 -75.68 -0.02
CA VAL A 225 14.92 -74.65 -0.04
C VAL A 225 14.26 -74.64 1.34
N GLU A 226 14.14 -73.46 1.93
CA GLU A 226 13.48 -73.24 3.22
C GLU A 226 12.39 -72.17 3.09
N ILE A 227 11.36 -72.28 3.93
CA ILE A 227 10.29 -71.28 4.02
C ILE A 227 10.73 -70.23 5.02
N ASP A 228 10.74 -68.97 4.59
CA ASP A 228 10.96 -67.84 5.49
C ASP A 228 9.73 -66.92 5.51
N SER A 229 9.14 -66.77 6.70
CA SER A 229 8.01 -65.87 6.94
C SER A 229 8.37 -64.38 6.85
N SER A 230 9.66 -64.03 6.88
CA SER A 230 10.12 -62.66 6.70
C SER A 230 9.92 -62.16 5.26
N VAL A 231 9.84 -63.08 4.29
CA VAL A 231 9.65 -62.76 2.87
C VAL A 231 8.16 -62.56 2.59
N THR A 232 7.72 -61.32 2.48
CA THR A 232 6.29 -60.96 2.45
C THR A 232 5.57 -61.36 1.15
N THR A 233 6.22 -61.26 -0.02
CA THR A 233 5.62 -61.61 -1.33
C THR A 233 6.70 -61.74 -2.42
N ARG A 234 6.64 -62.83 -3.23
CA ARG A 234 7.43 -63.05 -4.46
C ARG A 234 8.89 -62.60 -4.39
N GLY A 235 9.56 -62.89 -3.28
CA GLY A 235 10.97 -62.56 -3.04
C GLY A 235 11.80 -63.81 -2.82
N ILE A 236 13.10 -63.73 -3.08
CA ILE A 236 14.04 -64.84 -2.85
C ILE A 236 15.25 -64.29 -2.10
N VAL A 237 15.69 -65.00 -1.06
CA VAL A 237 17.00 -64.80 -0.46
C VAL A 237 17.86 -66.01 -0.79
N VAL A 238 19.04 -65.78 -1.37
CA VAL A 238 19.98 -66.84 -1.75
C VAL A 238 21.24 -66.69 -0.92
N GLU A 239 21.57 -67.72 -0.16
CA GLU A 239 22.81 -67.85 0.59
C GLU A 239 23.69 -68.94 -0.04
N SER A 240 24.98 -68.63 -0.16
CA SER A 240 26.01 -69.54 -0.65
C SER A 240 27.34 -69.25 0.06
N GLU A 241 28.35 -70.07 -0.20
CA GLU A 241 29.72 -69.87 0.29
C GLU A 241 30.31 -68.51 -0.13
N ASN A 242 29.87 -68.00 -1.28
CA ASN A 242 30.33 -66.72 -1.82
C ASN A 242 29.61 -65.49 -1.22
N GLY A 243 28.57 -65.70 -0.39
CA GLY A 243 27.83 -64.61 0.26
C GLY A 243 26.32 -64.81 0.25
N ILE A 244 25.60 -63.78 0.66
CA ILE A 244 24.14 -63.75 0.76
C ILE A 244 23.61 -62.61 -0.13
N ILE A 245 22.70 -62.92 -1.04
CA ILE A 245 21.95 -61.91 -1.79
C ILE A 245 20.49 -61.94 -1.37
N ASN A 246 20.03 -60.79 -0.87
CA ASN A 246 18.63 -60.56 -0.54
C ASN A 246 17.94 -59.88 -1.72
N ALA A 247 17.06 -60.60 -2.41
CA ALA A 247 16.26 -60.08 -3.51
C ALA A 247 14.78 -59.94 -3.14
N THR A 248 14.48 -59.68 -1.87
CA THR A 248 13.13 -59.33 -1.44
C THR A 248 12.64 -58.06 -2.12
N MET A 249 11.31 -57.95 -2.29
CA MET A 249 10.68 -56.77 -2.87
C MET A 249 11.01 -55.49 -2.10
N GLU A 250 11.18 -55.59 -0.78
CA GLU A 250 11.56 -54.47 0.09
C GLU A 250 12.94 -53.93 -0.28
N GLU A 251 13.96 -54.78 -0.42
CA GLU A 251 15.32 -54.34 -0.75
C GLU A 251 15.42 -53.87 -2.21
N GLN A 252 14.65 -54.47 -3.13
CA GLN A 252 14.54 -54.00 -4.51
C GLN A 252 13.90 -52.60 -4.58
N PHE A 253 12.82 -52.36 -3.83
CA PHE A 253 12.19 -51.04 -3.76
C PHE A 253 13.03 -50.01 -3.03
N LYS A 254 13.82 -50.41 -2.03
CA LYS A 254 14.76 -49.53 -1.37
C LYS A 254 15.90 -49.10 -2.30
N SER A 255 16.37 -50.03 -3.13
CA SER A 255 17.33 -49.71 -4.20
C SER A 255 16.73 -48.74 -5.22
N LEU A 256 15.46 -48.93 -5.59
CA LEU A 256 14.73 -48.00 -6.45
C LEU A 256 14.57 -46.62 -5.79
N ASP A 257 14.25 -46.58 -4.49
CA ASP A 257 14.09 -45.34 -3.73
C ASP A 257 15.38 -44.51 -3.71
N LYS A 258 16.53 -45.16 -3.50
CA LYS A 258 17.85 -44.51 -3.58
C LYS A 258 18.09 -43.86 -4.94
N LEU A 259 17.69 -44.49 -6.04
CA LEU A 259 17.84 -43.90 -7.38
C LEU A 259 16.98 -42.63 -7.53
N PHE A 260 15.77 -42.61 -6.97
CA PHE A 260 14.93 -41.41 -6.96
C PHE A 260 15.49 -40.31 -6.03
N GLU A 261 16.05 -40.68 -4.89
CA GLU A 261 16.72 -39.75 -3.96
C GLU A 261 17.97 -39.12 -4.57
N ASP A 262 18.79 -39.89 -5.29
CA ASP A 262 19.98 -39.39 -5.98
C ASP A 262 19.64 -38.37 -7.08
N VAL A 263 18.49 -38.54 -7.74
CA VAL A 263 18.00 -37.58 -8.74
C VAL A 263 17.48 -36.31 -8.05
N LEU A 264 16.76 -36.44 -6.94
CA LEU A 264 16.32 -35.31 -6.13
C LEU A 264 17.48 -34.49 -5.56
N ALA A 265 18.56 -35.15 -5.12
CA ALA A 265 19.73 -34.49 -4.54
C ALA A 265 20.58 -33.70 -5.55
N LYS A 266 20.41 -33.96 -6.84
CA LYS A 266 21.16 -33.29 -7.93
C LYS A 266 20.41 -32.13 -8.57
N VAL A 267 19.17 -31.87 -8.16
CA VAL A 267 18.26 -30.85 -8.72
C VAL A 267 18.07 -29.72 -7.72
#